data_AF-A0A4Q3EBF3-F1
#
_entry.id   AF-A0A4Q3EBF3-F1
#
_cell.length_a   1.000
_cell.length_b   1.000
_cell.length_c   1.000
_cell.angle_alpha   90.00
_cell.angle_beta   90.00
_cell.angle_gamma   90.00
#
_symmetry.space_group_name_H-M   'P 1'
#
loop_
_entity.id
_entity.type
_entity.pdbx_description
1 polymer ?
#
loop_
_entity_poly.entity_id
_entity_poly.type
_entity_poly.pdbx_seq_one_letter_code
_entity_poly.pdbx_strand_id
1 'polypeptide(L)'
;MSIEEKLWNYIDGFCTEEEQETIRLLIETDENYQHKYLELKAFQENLTLLEMEEPAMNFTFNVMQNVQQEKILKPLKTTVDHRIIFSIAAFFIGCIVLLLGYVFM
;
A
#
# COMPACT_ATOMS: atom_id res chain seq x y z
N MET A 1 -5.96 -1.00 19.47
CA MET A 1 -6.54 -2.05 18.62
C MET A 1 -7.71 -2.64 19.35
N SER A 2 -8.91 -2.46 18.82
CA SER A 2 -10.13 -2.99 19.43
C SER A 2 -10.19 -4.51 19.28
N ILE A 3 -10.85 -5.20 20.21
CA ILE A 3 -11.13 -6.65 20.11
C ILE A 3 -11.87 -6.95 18.80
N GLU A 4 -12.78 -6.05 18.42
CA GLU A 4 -13.55 -6.12 17.18
C GLU A 4 -12.69 -6.04 15.92
N GLU A 5 -11.71 -5.13 15.89
CA GLU A 5 -10.78 -4.94 14.77
C GLU A 5 -9.92 -6.19 14.54
N LYS A 6 -9.49 -6.85 15.62
CA LYS A 6 -8.78 -8.13 15.54
C LYS A 6 -9.65 -9.25 15.01
N LEU A 7 -10.92 -9.31 15.44
CA LEU A 7 -11.88 -10.30 14.95
C LEU A 7 -12.23 -10.08 13.47
N TRP A 8 -12.33 -8.83 13.02
CA TRP A 8 -12.50 -8.50 11.60
C TRP A 8 -11.30 -8.94 10.76
N ASN A 9 -10.07 -8.62 11.18
CA ASN A 9 -8.87 -9.08 10.48
C ASN A 9 -8.78 -10.60 10.39
N TYR A 10 -9.28 -11.31 11.42
CA TYR A 10 -9.38 -12.77 11.44
C TYR A 10 -10.42 -13.30 10.45
N ILE A 11 -11.60 -12.66 10.37
CA ILE A 11 -12.67 -13.04 9.45
C ILE A 11 -12.27 -12.79 7.99
N ASP A 12 -11.59 -11.68 7.71
CA ASP A 12 -11.16 -11.28 6.37
C ASP A 12 -9.88 -11.98 5.89
N GLY A 13 -9.16 -12.69 6.77
CA GLY A 13 -7.93 -13.41 6.44
C GLY A 13 -6.68 -12.52 6.31
N PHE A 14 -6.71 -11.32 6.88
CA PHE A 14 -5.55 -10.41 6.95
C PHE A 14 -4.61 -10.70 8.15
N CYS A 15 -4.94 -11.69 8.98
CA CYS A 15 -4.09 -12.12 10.09
C CYS A 15 -2.95 -13.04 9.64
N THR A 16 -1.83 -12.97 10.36
CA THR A 16 -0.76 -13.98 10.27
C THR A 16 -1.20 -15.32 10.90
N GLU A 17 -0.58 -16.44 10.53
CA GLU A 17 -0.94 -17.77 11.04
C GLU A 17 -0.89 -17.84 12.58
N GLU A 18 0.09 -17.20 13.21
CA GLU A 18 0.25 -17.15 14.67
C GLU A 18 -0.87 -16.36 15.36
N GLU A 19 -1.32 -15.26 14.74
CA GLU A 19 -2.43 -14.45 15.24
C GLU A 19 -3.77 -15.18 15.07
N GLN A 20 -3.90 -15.97 14.00
CA GLN A 20 -5.09 -16.76 13.73
C GLN A 20 -5.30 -17.85 14.79
N GLU A 21 -4.23 -18.54 15.21
CA GLU A 21 -4.29 -19.52 16.29
C GLU A 21 -4.60 -18.85 17.64
N THR A 22 -3.99 -17.70 17.91
CA THR A 22 -4.22 -16.94 19.15
C THR A 22 -5.68 -16.48 19.25
N ILE A 23 -6.23 -15.92 18.17
CA ILE A 23 -7.63 -15.46 18.12
C ILE A 23 -8.59 -16.64 18.24
N ARG A 24 -8.28 -17.79 17.63
CA ARG A 24 -9.10 -19.00 17.77
C ARG A 24 -9.18 -19.46 19.23
N LEU A 25 -8.05 -19.49 19.92
CA LEU A 25 -8.00 -19.86 21.33
C LEU A 25 -8.75 -18.84 22.21
N LEU A 26 -8.65 -17.55 21.89
CA LEU A 26 -9.40 -16.50 22.58
C LEU A 26 -10.92 -16.60 22.34
N ILE A 27 -11.37 -16.97 21.14
CA ILE A 27 -12.79 -17.23 20.86
C ILE A 27 -13.31 -18.44 21.66
N GLU A 28 -12.47 -19.45 21.90
CA GLU A 28 -12.84 -20.65 22.66
C GLU A 28 -12.77 -20.45 24.18
N THR A 29 -11.87 -19.60 24.65
CA THR A 29 -11.60 -19.41 26.09
C THR A 29 -12.39 -18.22 26.68
N ASP A 30 -12.71 -17.20 25.87
CA ASP A 30 -13.35 -15.96 26.33
C ASP A 30 -14.74 -15.77 25.70
N GLU A 31 -15.76 -15.78 26.55
CA GLU A 31 -17.17 -15.62 26.19
C GLU A 31 -17.45 -14.26 25.51
N ASN A 32 -16.68 -13.21 25.82
CA ASN A 32 -16.80 -11.90 25.19
C ASN A 32 -16.34 -11.94 23.72
N TYR A 33 -15.24 -12.65 23.45
CA TYR A 33 -14.74 -12.84 22.08
C TYR A 33 -15.70 -13.71 21.27
N GLN A 34 -16.26 -14.76 21.87
CA GLN A 34 -17.26 -15.60 21.23
C GLN A 34 -18.52 -14.83 20.84
N HIS A 35 -19.07 -14.04 21.77
CA HIS A 35 -20.27 -13.24 21.52
C HIS A 35 -20.05 -12.23 20.39
N LYS A 36 -18.93 -11.50 20.43
CA LYS A 36 -18.56 -10.54 19.39
C LYS A 36 -18.32 -11.21 18.04
N TYR A 37 -17.66 -12.36 18.02
CA TYR A 37 -17.44 -13.12 16.78
C TYR A 37 -18.76 -13.55 16.14
N LEU A 38 -19.72 -14.04 16.94
CA LEU A 38 -21.05 -14.42 16.45
C LEU A 38 -21.84 -13.23 15.93
N GLU A 39 -21.76 -12.08 16.60
CA GLU A 39 -22.37 -10.82 16.15
C GLU A 39 -21.83 -10.37 14.80
N LEU A 40 -20.49 -10.34 14.64
CA LEU A 40 -19.83 -9.97 13.38
C LEU A 40 -20.17 -10.97 12.26
N LYS A 41 -20.21 -12.27 12.58
CA LYS A 41 -20.57 -13.30 11.60
C LYS A 41 -22.03 -13.16 11.15
N ALA A 42 -22.96 -12.92 12.08
CA ALA A 42 -24.35 -12.68 11.74
C ALA A 42 -24.50 -11.42 10.88
N PHE A 43 -23.71 -10.37 11.14
CA PHE A 43 -23.68 -9.17 10.30
C PHE A 43 -23.18 -9.47 8.88
N GLN A 44 -22.06 -10.21 8.73
CA GLN A 44 -21.53 -10.67 7.43
C GLN A 44 -22.57 -11.49 6.65
N GLU A 45 -23.28 -12.40 7.32
CA GLU A 45 -24.33 -13.23 6.71
C GLU A 45 -25.51 -12.38 6.24
N ASN A 46 -25.95 -11.39 7.04
CA ASN A 46 -26.99 -10.44 6.62
C ASN A 46 -26.56 -9.58 5.42
N LEU A 47 -25.29 -9.17 5.35
CA LEU A 47 -24.74 -8.47 4.18
C LEU A 47 -24.67 -9.36 2.95
N THR A 48 -24.39 -10.65 3.11
CA THR A 48 -24.38 -11.63 2.01
C THR A 48 -25.79 -11.95 1.50
N LEU A 49 -26.79 -11.85 2.38
CA LEU A 49 -28.20 -12.04 2.05
C LEU A 49 -28.83 -10.82 1.37
N LEU A 50 -28.24 -9.64 1.49
CA LEU A 50 -28.56 -8.54 0.60
C LEU A 50 -28.15 -8.99 -0.80
N GLU A 51 -29.12 -9.11 -1.71
CA GLU A 51 -28.89 -9.52 -3.09
C GLU A 51 -27.69 -8.73 -3.64
N MET A 52 -26.58 -9.43 -3.87
CA MET A 52 -25.45 -8.86 -4.59
C MET A 52 -25.96 -8.57 -6.00
N GLU A 53 -26.45 -7.36 -6.23
CA GLU A 53 -26.80 -6.89 -7.56
C GLU A 53 -25.58 -7.13 -8.46
N GLU A 54 -25.74 -8.02 -9.44
CA GLU A 54 -24.66 -8.35 -10.36
C GLU A 54 -24.19 -7.04 -11.00
N PRO A 55 -22.90 -6.68 -10.88
CA PRO A 55 -22.42 -5.44 -11.44
C PRO A 55 -22.70 -5.44 -12.94
N ALA A 56 -23.00 -4.27 -13.50
CA ALA A 56 -23.25 -4.15 -14.93
C ALA A 56 -22.12 -4.82 -15.74
N MET A 57 -22.45 -5.47 -16.85
CA MET A 57 -21.52 -6.26 -17.68
C MET A 57 -20.24 -5.48 -18.09
N ASN A 58 -20.31 -4.14 -18.10
CA ASN A 58 -19.20 -3.25 -18.42
C ASN A 58 -18.39 -2.75 -17.20
N PHE A 59 -18.75 -3.11 -15.97
CA PHE A 59 -18.08 -2.65 -14.75
C PHE A 59 -16.59 -3.03 -14.76
N THR A 60 -16.29 -4.30 -14.98
CA THR A 60 -14.91 -4.81 -15.04
C THR A 60 -14.12 -4.12 -16.15
N PHE A 61 -14.75 -3.88 -17.31
CA PHE A 61 -14.12 -3.15 -18.42
C PHE A 61 -13.79 -1.71 -18.02
N ASN A 62 -14.75 -0.99 -17.43
CA ASN A 62 -14.57 0.39 -17.00
C ASN A 62 -13.49 0.51 -15.92
N VAL A 63 -13.49 -0.36 -14.91
CA VAL A 63 -12.48 -0.35 -13.84
C VAL A 63 -11.10 -0.64 -14.40
N MET A 64 -10.95 -1.68 -15.22
CA MET A 64 -9.65 -2.05 -15.79
C MET A 64 -9.11 -1.00 -16.75
N GLN A 65 -9.98 -0.32 -17.50
CA GLN A 65 -9.57 0.79 -18.36
C GLN A 65 -9.04 1.97 -17.55
N ASN A 66 -9.73 2.37 -16.47
CA ASN A 66 -9.28 3.45 -15.60
C ASN A 66 -7.96 3.11 -14.87
N VAL A 67 -7.83 1.89 -14.32
CA VAL A 67 -6.60 1.44 -13.65
C VAL A 67 -5.41 1.39 -14.60
N GLN A 68 -5.62 0.99 -15.86
CA GLN A 68 -4.56 1.03 -16.86
C GLN A 68 -4.12 2.45 -17.18
N GLN A 69 -5.07 3.40 -17.29
CA GLN A 69 -4.75 4.80 -17.53
C GLN A 69 -3.88 5.40 -16.41
N GLU A 70 -4.16 5.04 -15.15
CA GLU A 70 -3.36 5.49 -14.00
C GLU A 70 -1.98 4.84 -13.94
N LYS A 71 -1.85 3.52 -14.19
CA LYS A 71 -0.54 2.83 -14.22
C LYS A 71 0.39 3.32 -15.34
N ILE A 72 -0.16 3.92 -16.40
CA ILE A 72 0.62 4.48 -17.52
C ILE A 72 1.20 5.86 -17.17
N LEU A 73 0.80 6.48 -16.06
CA LEU A 73 1.47 7.66 -15.51
C LEU A 73 2.82 7.24 -14.88
N LYS A 74 3.78 7.08 -15.79
CA LYS A 74 5.21 6.77 -15.73
C LYS A 74 5.89 6.92 -14.35
N PRO A 75 6.94 6.10 -14.09
CA PRO A 75 7.86 6.35 -12.98
C PRO A 75 8.32 7.81 -13.09
N LEU A 76 8.31 8.54 -11.96
CA LEU A 76 8.80 9.91 -11.85
C LEU A 76 10.20 9.97 -12.46
N LYS A 77 10.26 10.28 -13.75
CA LYS A 77 11.50 10.48 -14.47
C LYS A 77 11.98 11.82 -13.97
N THR A 78 12.69 11.82 -12.84
CA THR A 78 13.36 12.98 -12.29
C THR A 78 14.10 13.64 -13.44
N THR A 79 13.57 14.78 -13.89
CA THR A 79 14.14 15.58 -14.97
C THR A 79 15.39 16.24 -14.42
N VAL A 80 16.48 15.48 -14.30
CA VAL A 80 17.78 16.07 -14.00
C VAL A 80 18.19 16.80 -15.27
N ASP A 81 18.15 18.14 -15.22
CA ASP A 81 18.57 18.97 -16.34
C ASP A 81 20.08 18.82 -16.52
N HIS A 82 20.49 18.33 -17.69
CA HIS A 82 21.88 18.09 -18.02
C HIS A 82 22.72 19.38 -17.97
N ARG A 83 22.09 20.55 -18.12
CA ARG A 83 22.72 21.87 -17.96
C ARG A 83 23.24 22.08 -16.53
N ILE A 84 22.47 21.64 -15.53
CA ILE A 84 22.87 21.76 -14.11
C ILE A 84 24.09 20.87 -13.86
N ILE A 85 24.07 19.62 -14.33
CA ILE A 85 25.21 18.69 -14.22
C ILE A 85 26.47 19.30 -14.86
N PHE A 86 26.33 19.86 -16.06
CA PHE A 86 27.46 20.45 -16.78
C PHE A 86 28.03 21.67 -16.06
N SER A 87 27.17 22.53 -15.50
CA SER A 87 27.61 23.70 -14.73
C SER A 87 28.40 23.34 -13.48
N ILE A 88 27.96 22.32 -12.73
CA ILE A 88 28.64 21.84 -11.53
C ILE A 88 29.99 21.21 -11.92
N ALA A 89 30.02 20.38 -12.96
CA ALA A 89 31.25 19.76 -13.44
C ALA A 89 32.29 20.81 -13.89
N ALA A 90 31.86 21.83 -14.63
CA ALA A 90 32.73 22.92 -15.08
C ALA A 90 33.29 23.73 -13.90
N PHE A 91 32.49 23.97 -12.86
CA PHE A 91 32.94 24.67 -11.64
C PHE A 91 34.08 23.91 -10.96
N PHE A 92 33.91 22.61 -10.72
CA PHE A 92 34.95 21.78 -10.10
C PHE A 92 36.24 21.74 -10.93
N ILE A 93 36.13 21.57 -12.25
CA ILE A 93 37.29 21.58 -13.15
C ILE A 93 38.01 22.93 -13.09
N GLY A 94 37.26 24.04 -13.11
CA GLY A 94 37.82 25.38 -12.98
C GLY A 94 38.60 25.58 -11.68
N CYS A 95 38.04 25.13 -10.55
CA CYS A 95 38.72 25.17 -9.26
C CYS A 95 40.03 24.37 -9.25
N ILE A 96 40.03 23.17 -9.85
CA ILE A 96 41.23 22.32 -9.95
C ILE A 96 42.31 23.00 -10.81
N VAL A 97 41.93 23.57 -11.95
CA VAL A 97 42.87 24.27 -12.84
C VAL A 97 43.47 25.51 -12.15
N LEU A 98 42.66 26.28 -11.42
CA LEU A 98 43.14 27.42 -10.64
C LEU A 98 44.15 26.99 -9.56
N LEU A 99 43.85 25.91 -8.84
CA LEU A 99 44.73 25.38 -7.81
C LEU A 99 46.06 24.90 -8.40
N LEU A 100 46.01 24.13 -9.49
CA LEU A 100 47.21 23.66 -10.18
C LEU A 100 48.04 24.82 -10.73
N GLY A 101 47.40 25.84 -11.30
CA GLY A 101 48.08 27.06 -11.74
C GLY A 101 48.76 27.80 -10.59
N TYR A 102 48.11 27.89 -9.44
CA TYR A 102 48.71 28.50 -8.23
C TYR A 102 49.88 27.68 -7.68
N VAL A 103 49.83 26.34 -7.73
CA VAL A 103 50.90 25.48 -7.23
C VAL A 103 52.13 25.48 -8.16
N PHE A 104 51.90 25.62 -9.48
CA PHE A 104 52.98 25.65 -10.48
C PHE A 104 53.55 27.05 -10.74
N MET A 105 52.94 28.11 -10.21
CA MET A 105 53.41 29.50 -10.25
C MET A 105 54.26 29.82 -9.04
#